data_AF-A0A8H7BW59-F1
#
_entry.id   AF-A0A8H7BW59-F1
#
_cell.length_a   1.000
_cell.length_b   1.000
_cell.length_c   1.000
_cell.angle_alpha   90.00
_cell.angle_beta   90.00
_cell.angle_gamma   90.00
#
_symmetry.space_group_name_H-M   'P 1'
#
loop_
_entity.id
_entity.type
_entity.pdbx_description
1 polymer ?
#
loop_
_entity_poly.entity_id
_entity_poly.type
_entity_poly.pdbx_seq_one_letter_code
_entity_poly.pdbx_strand_id
1 'polypeptide(L)'
;MEASDQSPSDLFLAGEFDMPSPEGLLPPSEHSPSLAGARLTTEFFPSDPPTEEEEEEEEEGEEEEDEEDRKLDDSEQESRTLRIYEETHPDHTQKQSGGREIADHEAIWSVSTFRQGWGIQNLRDNNPLTFWQSDSQNPLIPHTIDLVFLQATLIKQVSLFIDYFQDESYTPMQVSIRGGTTCRDLQEIMRLECEETVGWQNADFISVVGEPLRIFRLQIAILNTRLSGRDTHVRQVKVYHIPLPYLEQQQQQYEEKQKQKQKEKEQQQRQYQEADVIKTAPRLLHKGLR
;
A
#
# COMPACT_ATOMS: atom_id res chain seq x y z
N MET A 1 -50.84 18.91 -30.35
CA MET A 1 -50.62 20.04 -31.26
C MET A 1 -49.14 20.04 -31.59
N GLU A 2 -48.84 20.08 -32.89
CA GLU A 2 -47.53 20.39 -33.50
C GLU A 2 -46.32 19.51 -33.16
N ALA A 3 -45.37 19.54 -34.09
CA ALA A 3 -44.22 18.67 -34.19
C ALA A 3 -43.04 19.44 -34.81
N SER A 4 -41.83 19.12 -34.36
CA SER A 4 -40.52 19.38 -34.99
C SER A 4 -39.49 18.82 -34.01
N ASP A 5 -38.66 17.81 -34.30
CA ASP A 5 -37.83 17.52 -35.48
C ASP A 5 -36.63 18.48 -35.64
N GLN A 6 -35.54 17.93 -36.19
CA GLN A 6 -34.28 18.54 -36.64
C GLN A 6 -33.05 18.53 -35.69
N SER A 7 -32.21 17.51 -35.91
CA SER A 7 -30.77 17.68 -36.22
C SER A 7 -30.63 18.13 -37.70
N PRO A 8 -29.44 18.44 -38.30
CA PRO A 8 -28.05 18.30 -37.83
C PRO A 8 -27.24 19.62 -37.99
N SER A 9 -25.90 19.66 -37.93
CA SER A 9 -25.01 19.45 -39.10
C SER A 9 -23.52 19.57 -38.71
N ASP A 10 -22.65 18.88 -39.45
CA ASP A 10 -21.19 19.02 -39.40
C ASP A 10 -20.69 20.40 -39.87
N LEU A 11 -19.45 20.75 -39.48
CA LEU A 11 -18.59 21.61 -40.29
C LEU A 11 -17.11 21.20 -40.17
N PHE A 12 -16.55 20.76 -41.29
CA PHE A 12 -15.12 20.51 -41.50
C PHE A 12 -14.30 21.80 -41.44
N LEU A 13 -13.03 21.70 -41.06
CA LEU A 13 -11.95 22.25 -41.88
C LEU A 13 -10.60 21.56 -41.63
N ALA A 14 -9.94 21.18 -42.72
CA ALA A 14 -8.61 20.58 -42.71
C ALA A 14 -7.50 21.65 -42.69
N GLY A 15 -6.29 21.23 -42.33
CA GLY A 15 -5.11 22.09 -42.32
C GLY A 15 -3.83 21.28 -42.35
N GLU A 16 -3.52 20.70 -43.51
CA GLU A 16 -2.14 20.29 -43.83
C GLU A 16 -1.25 21.53 -43.88
N PHE A 17 -0.02 21.45 -43.36
CA PHE A 17 1.05 22.31 -43.85
C PHE A 17 2.40 21.60 -43.86
N ASP A 18 3.13 21.83 -44.95
CA ASP A 18 4.31 21.09 -45.39
C ASP A 18 5.62 21.64 -44.78
N MET A 19 6.71 20.90 -44.94
CA MET A 19 8.06 21.28 -44.51
C MET A 19 8.63 22.49 -45.28
N PRO A 20 9.79 23.01 -44.85
CA PRO A 20 10.98 22.64 -45.64
C PRO A 20 12.26 22.38 -44.83
N SER A 21 13.11 21.49 -45.35
CA SER A 21 14.55 21.44 -45.02
C SER A 21 15.32 22.57 -45.72
N PRO A 22 16.61 22.76 -45.38
CA PRO A 22 17.61 22.61 -46.44
C PRO A 22 18.89 21.85 -46.04
N GLU A 23 19.60 21.37 -47.06
CA GLU A 23 20.84 20.56 -47.00
C GLU A 23 22.14 21.41 -47.06
N GLY A 24 23.28 20.74 -46.81
CA GLY A 24 24.63 21.14 -47.28
C GLY A 24 25.57 21.69 -46.19
N LEU A 25 26.87 21.35 -46.13
CA LEU A 25 27.72 20.49 -46.97
C LEU A 25 28.88 19.86 -46.13
N LEU A 26 29.45 18.76 -46.64
CA LEU A 26 30.65 18.03 -46.18
C LEU A 26 31.92 18.47 -46.97
N PRO A 27 33.13 17.81 -46.93
CA PRO A 27 33.92 17.18 -45.84
C PRO A 27 35.40 17.72 -45.72
N PRO A 28 36.53 16.96 -45.91
CA PRO A 28 37.42 16.52 -44.81
C PRO A 28 38.96 16.78 -45.01
N SER A 29 39.80 16.36 -44.04
CA SER A 29 41.15 15.76 -44.24
C SER A 29 41.73 15.25 -42.91
N GLU A 30 42.01 13.95 -42.76
CA GLU A 30 43.29 13.25 -43.01
C GLU A 30 44.43 13.54 -42.00
N HIS A 31 44.78 12.56 -41.16
CA HIS A 31 46.03 11.78 -41.27
C HIS A 31 46.33 10.95 -40.00
N SER A 32 46.42 9.63 -40.17
CA SER A 32 47.36 8.79 -39.41
C SER A 32 48.74 8.86 -40.10
N PRO A 33 49.88 8.55 -39.43
CA PRO A 33 50.21 7.15 -39.24
C PRO A 33 51.02 6.77 -37.97
N SER A 34 51.08 5.46 -37.76
CA SER A 34 51.97 4.72 -36.84
C SER A 34 53.46 4.79 -37.27
N LEU A 35 54.41 4.76 -36.31
CA LEU A 35 55.40 3.66 -36.21
C LEU A 35 56.22 3.64 -34.90
N ALA A 36 56.87 2.51 -34.63
CA ALA A 36 57.68 2.21 -33.44
C ALA A 36 59.13 2.76 -33.50
N GLY A 37 59.83 2.82 -32.34
CA GLY A 37 61.24 3.25 -32.29
C GLY A 37 61.92 3.12 -30.92
N ALA A 38 62.57 1.98 -30.68
CA ALA A 38 63.26 1.56 -29.45
C ALA A 38 64.48 2.39 -28.94
N ARG A 39 64.84 2.13 -27.66
CA ARG A 39 66.17 2.29 -26.98
C ARG A 39 66.68 3.71 -26.64
N LEU A 40 67.69 3.91 -25.76
CA LEU A 40 68.16 3.27 -24.50
C LEU A 40 69.46 3.99 -24.06
N THR A 41 69.46 4.72 -22.94
CA THR A 41 70.66 5.17 -22.16
C THR A 41 70.18 5.51 -20.73
N THR A 42 70.67 4.93 -19.62
CA THR A 42 72.05 5.03 -19.05
C THR A 42 72.35 6.47 -18.59
N GLU A 43 72.61 6.81 -17.32
CA GLU A 43 72.59 6.06 -16.04
C GLU A 43 72.65 7.05 -14.83
N PHE A 44 72.88 6.52 -13.61
CA PHE A 44 73.43 7.19 -12.40
C PHE A 44 72.48 7.72 -11.28
N PHE A 45 72.26 6.84 -10.29
CA PHE A 45 72.12 7.12 -8.84
C PHE A 45 73.50 7.55 -8.25
N PRO A 46 73.68 8.03 -6.98
CA PRO A 46 72.90 7.73 -5.75
C PRO A 46 72.76 8.96 -4.79
N SER A 47 72.51 8.93 -3.45
CA SER A 47 72.27 7.89 -2.40
C SER A 47 71.60 8.53 -1.16
N ASP A 48 70.83 7.75 -0.40
CA ASP A 48 70.43 7.96 1.02
C ASP A 48 71.63 7.67 1.98
N PRO A 49 71.55 7.60 3.35
CA PRO A 49 70.41 7.61 4.30
C PRO A 49 70.75 8.37 5.65
N PRO A 50 70.43 7.88 6.88
CA PRO A 50 69.17 7.43 7.53
C PRO A 50 68.81 8.24 8.81
N THR A 51 67.54 8.20 9.26
CA THR A 51 66.99 8.24 10.66
C THR A 51 65.49 8.58 10.57
N GLU A 52 64.55 8.07 11.37
CA GLU A 52 64.57 7.15 12.53
C GLU A 52 63.50 6.06 12.32
N GLU A 53 63.70 4.86 12.90
CA GLU A 53 62.65 3.85 13.03
C GLU A 53 61.88 4.17 14.33
N GLU A 54 60.69 4.78 14.19
CA GLU A 54 59.73 4.85 15.30
C GLU A 54 58.97 3.51 15.32
N GLU A 55 59.18 2.72 16.39
CA GLU A 55 58.40 1.53 16.67
C GLU A 55 56.99 1.99 17.11
N GLU A 56 56.03 1.99 16.17
CA GLU A 56 54.61 2.08 16.52
C GLU A 56 54.22 0.78 17.26
N GLU A 57 54.19 0.84 18.60
CA GLU A 57 53.54 -0.17 19.42
C GLU A 57 52.04 -0.15 19.09
N GLU A 58 51.57 -1.14 18.31
CA GLU A 58 50.15 -1.39 18.12
C GLU A 58 49.53 -1.77 19.49
N GLU A 59 48.88 -0.81 20.16
CA GLU A 59 48.00 -1.10 21.30
C GLU A 59 46.80 -1.92 20.80
N GLU A 60 46.94 -3.24 20.76
CA GLU A 60 45.81 -4.19 20.71
C GLU A 60 45.01 -4.09 22.03
N GLY A 61 44.23 -3.02 22.17
CA GLY A 61 43.43 -2.69 23.34
C GLY A 61 41.97 -2.38 22.98
N GLU A 62 41.05 -3.14 23.59
CA GLU A 62 39.65 -2.75 23.82
C GLU A 62 38.71 -2.67 22.59
N GLU A 63 38.59 -3.76 21.81
CA GLU A 63 37.41 -3.99 20.92
C GLU A 63 36.30 -4.86 21.56
N GLU A 64 36.49 -5.43 22.76
CA GLU A 64 35.49 -6.34 23.37
C GLU A 64 34.31 -5.62 24.08
N GLU A 65 34.52 -4.46 24.70
CA GLU A 65 33.43 -3.73 25.38
C GLU A 65 32.39 -3.16 24.38
N ASP A 66 32.83 -2.84 23.16
CA ASP A 66 31.99 -2.25 22.11
C ASP A 66 31.06 -3.28 21.42
N GLU A 67 31.40 -4.57 21.43
CA GLU A 67 30.62 -5.62 20.76
C GLU A 67 29.43 -6.14 21.59
N GLU A 68 29.54 -6.16 22.92
CA GLU A 68 28.43 -6.62 23.78
C GLU A 68 27.33 -5.56 23.90
N ASP A 69 27.70 -4.28 24.07
CA ASP A 69 26.75 -3.16 24.17
C ASP A 69 25.92 -2.97 22.90
N ARG A 70 26.53 -3.11 21.70
CA ARG A 70 25.80 -3.07 20.42
C ARG A 70 24.77 -4.19 20.30
N LYS A 71 25.10 -5.41 20.72
CA LYS A 71 24.19 -6.58 20.69
C LYS A 71 23.03 -6.44 21.69
N LEU A 72 23.26 -5.73 22.80
CA LEU A 72 22.22 -5.38 23.78
C LEU A 72 21.20 -4.41 23.19
N ASP A 73 21.66 -3.34 22.53
CA ASP A 73 20.78 -2.35 21.87
C ASP A 73 19.91 -2.99 20.76
N ASP A 74 20.53 -3.80 19.89
CA ASP A 74 19.82 -4.58 18.86
C ASP A 74 18.70 -5.44 19.49
N SER A 75 19.01 -6.18 20.57
CA SER A 75 18.05 -7.05 21.26
C SER A 75 16.91 -6.28 21.94
N GLU A 76 17.16 -5.08 22.46
CA GLU A 76 16.11 -4.22 23.03
C GLU A 76 15.21 -3.64 21.92
N GLN A 77 15.79 -3.22 20.80
CA GLN A 77 15.07 -2.69 19.65
C GLN A 77 14.19 -3.78 18.98
N GLU A 78 14.70 -5.00 18.76
CA GLU A 78 13.87 -6.11 18.27
C GLU A 78 12.69 -6.41 19.22
N SER A 79 12.96 -6.45 20.53
CA SER A 79 11.94 -6.67 21.56
C SER A 79 10.87 -5.59 21.57
N ARG A 80 11.25 -4.32 21.32
CA ARG A 80 10.34 -3.19 21.19
C ARG A 80 9.47 -3.34 19.93
N THR A 81 10.08 -3.67 18.80
CA THR A 81 9.39 -3.81 17.51
C THR A 81 8.36 -4.95 17.54
N LEU A 82 8.68 -6.09 18.16
CA LEU A 82 7.75 -7.20 18.39
C LEU A 82 6.53 -6.78 19.24
N ARG A 83 6.74 -6.07 20.36
CA ARG A 83 5.62 -5.57 21.18
C ARG A 83 4.70 -4.63 20.42
N ILE A 84 5.26 -3.67 19.69
CA ILE A 84 4.47 -2.72 18.89
C ILE A 84 3.67 -3.48 17.82
N TYR A 85 4.30 -4.44 17.13
CA TYR A 85 3.66 -5.27 16.12
C TYR A 85 2.43 -6.02 16.66
N GLU A 86 2.54 -6.65 17.84
CA GLU A 86 1.45 -7.39 18.49
C GLU A 86 0.37 -6.46 19.07
N GLU A 87 0.76 -5.45 19.86
CA GLU A 87 -0.18 -4.56 20.56
C GLU A 87 -1.02 -3.72 19.60
N THR A 88 -0.43 -3.30 18.46
CA THR A 88 -1.11 -2.45 17.47
C THR A 88 -1.65 -3.24 16.27
N HIS A 89 -1.64 -4.58 16.31
CA HIS A 89 -2.04 -5.40 15.16
C HIS A 89 -3.51 -5.15 14.75
N PRO A 90 -3.79 -4.81 13.48
CA PRO A 90 -5.15 -4.55 13.01
C PRO A 90 -6.11 -5.75 13.06
N ASP A 91 -5.65 -6.96 13.40
CA ASP A 91 -6.43 -8.19 13.35
C ASP A 91 -7.64 -8.16 14.29
N HIS A 92 -7.45 -7.61 15.50
CA HIS A 92 -8.49 -7.56 16.52
C HIS A 92 -9.64 -6.62 16.12
N THR A 93 -9.32 -5.40 15.68
CA THR A 93 -10.32 -4.42 15.24
C THR A 93 -11.03 -4.88 13.97
N GLN A 94 -10.31 -5.51 13.05
CA GLN A 94 -10.88 -6.08 11.83
C GLN A 94 -11.87 -7.22 12.12
N LYS A 95 -11.50 -8.18 12.98
CA LYS A 95 -12.39 -9.29 13.39
C LYS A 95 -13.66 -8.80 14.07
N GLN A 96 -13.57 -7.80 14.96
CA GLN A 96 -14.74 -7.19 15.62
C GLN A 96 -15.72 -6.54 14.63
N SER A 97 -15.22 -6.06 13.49
CA SER A 97 -16.00 -5.37 12.46
C SER A 97 -16.17 -6.21 11.19
N GLY A 98 -16.24 -7.55 11.35
CA GLY A 98 -16.56 -8.51 10.29
C GLY A 98 -15.51 -8.69 9.19
N GLY A 99 -14.33 -8.08 9.34
CA GLY A 99 -13.20 -8.23 8.44
C GLY A 99 -12.41 -9.50 8.73
N ARG A 100 -11.81 -10.07 7.67
CA ARG A 100 -10.88 -11.21 7.74
C ARG A 100 -9.67 -10.93 6.86
N GLU A 101 -8.50 -11.42 7.23
CA GLU A 101 -7.35 -11.42 6.31
C GLU A 101 -7.63 -12.33 5.09
N ILE A 102 -7.12 -11.91 3.93
CA ILE A 102 -6.99 -12.73 2.72
C ILE A 102 -6.08 -13.93 3.00
N ALA A 103 -6.55 -15.13 2.68
CA ALA A 103 -5.75 -16.35 2.79
C ALA A 103 -4.90 -16.59 1.52
N ASP A 104 -3.85 -17.39 1.65
CA ASP A 104 -2.83 -17.60 0.59
C ASP A 104 -3.38 -18.16 -0.73
N HIS A 105 -4.53 -18.84 -0.68
CA HIS A 105 -5.19 -19.43 -1.85
C HIS A 105 -6.25 -18.52 -2.49
N GLU A 106 -6.55 -17.36 -1.90
CA GLU A 106 -7.57 -16.42 -2.39
C GLU A 106 -6.97 -15.33 -3.30
N ALA A 107 -5.67 -15.08 -3.20
CA ALA A 107 -4.94 -14.11 -4.00
C ALA A 107 -3.57 -14.63 -4.43
N ILE A 108 -3.19 -14.38 -5.68
CA ILE A 108 -1.81 -14.54 -6.16
C ILE A 108 -1.07 -13.25 -5.83
N TRP A 109 -0.01 -13.35 -5.02
CA TRP A 109 0.86 -12.23 -4.66
C TRP A 109 2.08 -12.18 -5.57
N SER A 110 2.51 -10.97 -5.90
CA SER A 110 3.71 -10.70 -6.71
C SER A 110 4.33 -9.38 -6.29
N VAL A 111 5.63 -9.22 -6.50
CA VAL A 111 6.34 -7.93 -6.34
C VAL A 111 7.07 -7.56 -7.63
N SER A 112 7.31 -6.27 -7.84
CA SER A 112 8.02 -5.73 -9.01
C SER A 112 9.45 -6.28 -9.15
N THR A 113 10.22 -6.22 -8.06
CA THR A 113 11.59 -6.74 -7.93
C THR A 113 11.81 -7.18 -6.48
N PHE A 114 12.82 -8.01 -6.23
CA PHE A 114 13.25 -8.34 -4.87
C PHE A 114 14.70 -8.79 -4.86
N ARG A 115 15.41 -8.48 -3.78
CA ARG A 115 16.76 -9.00 -3.53
C ARG A 115 16.66 -10.49 -3.15
N GLN A 116 17.60 -11.31 -3.61
CA GLN A 116 17.60 -12.74 -3.30
C GLN A 116 17.54 -12.99 -1.78
N GLY A 117 16.55 -13.77 -1.33
CA GLY A 117 16.26 -14.04 0.09
C GLY A 117 15.21 -13.12 0.72
N TRP A 118 15.00 -11.92 0.19
CA TRP A 118 14.17 -10.86 0.78
C TRP A 118 12.91 -10.60 -0.07
N GLY A 119 12.12 -11.65 -0.28
CA GLY A 119 11.01 -11.68 -1.25
C GLY A 119 9.61 -11.61 -0.62
N ILE A 120 8.60 -11.98 -1.41
CA ILE A 120 7.17 -11.95 -1.04
C ILE A 120 6.89 -12.72 0.25
N GLN A 121 7.62 -13.82 0.50
CA GLN A 121 7.45 -14.63 1.70
C GLN A 121 7.66 -13.82 2.99
N ASN A 122 8.58 -12.86 2.99
CA ASN A 122 8.86 -11.99 4.13
C ASN A 122 7.75 -10.95 4.36
N LEU A 123 6.88 -10.67 3.38
CA LEU A 123 5.74 -9.77 3.56
C LEU A 123 4.60 -10.41 4.38
N ARG A 124 4.60 -11.74 4.54
CA ARG A 124 3.44 -12.53 4.98
C ARG A 124 3.76 -13.64 5.97
N ASP A 125 4.99 -13.70 6.46
CA ASP A 125 5.49 -14.66 7.45
C ASP A 125 5.01 -14.38 8.89
N ASN A 126 4.38 -13.22 9.13
CA ASN A 126 3.98 -12.69 10.44
C ASN A 126 5.15 -12.32 11.37
N ASN A 127 6.31 -11.99 10.81
CA ASN A 127 7.47 -11.51 11.57
C ASN A 127 7.79 -10.04 11.18
N PRO A 128 7.83 -9.09 12.13
CA PRO A 128 8.20 -7.70 11.85
C PRO A 128 9.72 -7.46 11.70
N LEU A 129 10.55 -8.46 12.02
CA LEU A 129 12.01 -8.37 11.92
C LEU A 129 12.54 -8.74 10.53
N THR A 130 11.74 -9.47 9.75
CA THR A 130 11.98 -9.74 8.32
C THR A 130 11.31 -8.68 7.45
N PHE A 131 11.76 -8.56 6.20
CA PHE A 131 11.21 -7.61 5.23
C PHE A 131 11.35 -8.10 3.79
N TRP A 132 10.48 -7.61 2.92
CA TRP A 132 10.80 -7.56 1.49
C TRP A 132 11.75 -6.40 1.24
N GLN A 133 12.86 -6.67 0.54
CA GLN A 133 13.75 -5.65 0.01
C GLN A 133 13.61 -5.64 -1.51
N SER A 134 13.20 -4.52 -2.10
CA SER A 134 13.24 -4.38 -3.56
C SER A 134 14.68 -4.31 -4.10
N ASP A 135 14.86 -4.65 -5.37
CA ASP A 135 16.17 -4.62 -6.04
C ASP A 135 15.98 -4.08 -7.46
N SER A 136 15.82 -2.76 -7.56
CA SER A 136 15.57 -2.06 -8.81
C SER A 136 16.89 -1.65 -9.47
N GLN A 137 17.22 -2.22 -10.62
CA GLN A 137 18.35 -1.74 -11.43
C GLN A 137 18.07 -0.39 -12.11
N ASN A 138 16.78 -0.04 -12.26
CA ASN A 138 16.33 1.21 -12.86
C ASN A 138 15.40 1.94 -11.87
N PRO A 139 15.78 3.13 -11.36
CA PRO A 139 14.99 3.88 -10.38
C PRO A 139 13.68 4.47 -10.95
N LEU A 140 13.44 4.35 -12.26
CA LEU A 140 12.16 4.70 -12.88
C LEU A 140 11.10 3.59 -12.78
N ILE A 141 11.48 2.39 -12.34
CA ILE A 141 10.54 1.29 -12.10
C ILE A 141 9.97 1.46 -10.69
N PRO A 142 8.64 1.64 -10.52
CA PRO A 142 8.05 1.76 -9.20
C PRO A 142 8.12 0.43 -8.44
N HIS A 143 8.36 0.50 -7.14
CA HIS A 143 8.32 -0.66 -6.26
C HIS A 143 6.85 -1.00 -5.99
N THR A 144 6.37 -2.14 -6.52
CA THR A 144 4.98 -2.55 -6.37
C THR A 144 4.84 -3.91 -5.70
N ILE A 145 3.79 -4.04 -4.89
CA ILE A 145 3.25 -5.29 -4.37
C ILE A 145 1.87 -5.44 -5.02
N ASP A 146 1.68 -6.48 -5.82
CA ASP A 146 0.50 -6.70 -6.63
C ASP A 146 -0.21 -7.99 -6.19
N LEU A 147 -1.51 -7.90 -5.89
CA LEU A 147 -2.39 -9.02 -5.60
C LEU A 147 -3.40 -9.19 -6.74
N VAL A 148 -3.59 -10.43 -7.20
CA VAL A 148 -4.63 -10.81 -8.15
C VAL A 148 -5.57 -11.82 -7.51
N PHE A 149 -6.84 -11.44 -7.35
CA PHE A 149 -7.87 -12.28 -6.76
C PHE A 149 -8.55 -13.17 -7.81
N LEU A 150 -8.85 -14.42 -7.47
CA LEU A 150 -9.57 -15.34 -8.36
C LEU A 150 -11.05 -14.96 -8.55
N GLN A 151 -11.59 -14.16 -7.63
CA GLN A 151 -12.97 -13.69 -7.59
C GLN A 151 -12.99 -12.20 -7.21
N ALA A 152 -14.09 -11.50 -7.50
CA ALA A 152 -14.24 -10.10 -7.12
C ALA A 152 -14.34 -9.98 -5.59
N THR A 153 -13.29 -9.47 -4.95
CA THR A 153 -13.16 -9.45 -3.49
C THR A 153 -13.44 -8.06 -2.95
N LEU A 154 -14.20 -7.99 -1.86
CA LEU A 154 -14.56 -6.75 -1.16
C LEU A 154 -13.48 -6.39 -0.14
N ILE A 155 -12.45 -5.67 -0.58
CA ILE A 155 -11.36 -5.23 0.28
C ILE A 155 -11.84 -4.07 1.14
N LYS A 156 -11.49 -4.13 2.42
CA LYS A 156 -11.87 -3.19 3.47
C LYS A 156 -10.68 -2.34 3.91
N GLN A 157 -9.55 -2.98 4.18
CA GLN A 157 -8.35 -2.31 4.66
C GLN A 157 -7.08 -2.96 4.09
N VAL A 158 -6.09 -2.13 3.78
CA VAL A 158 -4.71 -2.57 3.55
C VAL A 158 -3.85 -2.01 4.69
N SER A 159 -3.00 -2.84 5.29
CA SER A 159 -2.12 -2.47 6.39
C SER A 159 -0.69 -2.85 6.07
N LEU A 160 0.25 -1.94 6.28
CA LEU A 160 1.68 -2.17 6.13
C LEU A 160 2.35 -2.00 7.50
N PHE A 161 3.23 -2.92 7.89
CA PHE A 161 4.12 -2.70 9.03
C PHE A 161 5.46 -2.14 8.53
N ILE A 162 5.91 -1.05 9.17
CA ILE A 162 7.09 -0.27 8.79
C ILE A 162 7.85 0.08 10.09
N ASP A 163 9.19 0.06 10.05
CA ASP A 163 10.06 0.55 11.12
C ASP A 163 10.97 1.66 10.57
N TYR A 164 10.58 2.92 10.80
CA TYR A 164 11.34 4.09 10.35
C TYR A 164 12.80 4.11 10.86
N PHE A 165 13.04 3.63 12.08
CA PHE A 165 14.34 3.77 12.73
C PHE A 165 15.33 2.70 12.25
N GLN A 166 14.87 1.49 11.96
CA GLN A 166 15.72 0.46 11.38
C GLN A 166 15.86 0.54 9.85
N ASP A 167 14.82 0.99 9.13
CA ASP A 167 14.84 0.97 7.65
C ASP A 167 15.44 2.25 7.03
N GLU A 168 15.62 3.33 7.80
CA GLU A 168 16.23 4.59 7.38
C GLU A 168 15.74 5.07 5.99
N SER A 169 16.63 5.06 4.98
CA SER A 169 16.35 5.45 3.58
C SER A 169 15.50 4.45 2.79
N TYR A 170 15.41 3.19 3.22
CA TYR A 170 14.53 2.19 2.63
C TYR A 170 13.07 2.35 3.08
N THR A 171 12.82 3.13 4.13
CA THR A 171 11.47 3.39 4.67
C THR A 171 10.56 4.00 3.61
N PRO A 172 9.38 3.41 3.31
CA PRO A 172 8.35 4.05 2.50
C PRO A 172 7.94 5.40 3.08
N MET A 173 7.82 6.42 2.24
CA MET A 173 7.30 7.74 2.62
C MET A 173 5.91 7.99 2.03
N GLN A 174 5.71 7.64 0.76
CA GLN A 174 4.40 7.75 0.10
C GLN A 174 4.02 6.42 -0.54
N VAL A 175 2.83 5.92 -0.21
CA VAL A 175 2.29 4.67 -0.73
C VAL A 175 0.94 4.91 -1.40
N SER A 176 0.85 4.57 -2.68
CA SER A 176 -0.36 4.64 -3.49
C SER A 176 -1.05 3.28 -3.48
N ILE A 177 -2.27 3.23 -2.94
CA ILE A 177 -3.11 2.03 -2.93
C ILE A 177 -4.07 2.12 -4.11
N ARG A 178 -3.96 1.16 -5.03
CA ARG A 178 -4.64 1.17 -6.32
C ARG A 178 -5.46 -0.09 -6.52
N GLY A 179 -6.61 0.01 -7.17
CA GLY A 179 -7.48 -1.13 -7.43
C GLY A 179 -8.15 -1.07 -8.80
N GLY A 180 -8.59 -2.23 -9.28
CA GLY A 180 -9.26 -2.36 -10.58
C GLY A 180 -9.64 -3.80 -10.91
N THR A 181 -10.01 -4.02 -12.17
CA THR A 181 -10.37 -5.33 -12.73
C THR A 181 -9.15 -6.06 -13.30
N THR A 182 -8.24 -5.30 -13.92
CA THR A 182 -7.04 -5.77 -14.61
C THR A 182 -5.83 -4.89 -14.24
N CYS A 183 -4.68 -5.10 -14.88
CA CYS A 183 -3.53 -4.19 -14.75
C CYS A 183 -3.66 -2.86 -15.53
N ARG A 184 -4.64 -2.74 -16.44
CA ARG A 184 -4.80 -1.56 -17.34
C ARG A 184 -5.77 -0.50 -16.82
N ASP A 185 -6.66 -0.87 -15.91
CA ASP A 185 -7.71 -0.05 -15.31
C ASP A 185 -7.48 0.17 -13.80
N LEU A 186 -6.24 0.00 -13.32
CA LEU A 186 -5.89 0.37 -11.95
C LEU A 186 -6.05 1.88 -11.72
N GLN A 187 -6.83 2.25 -10.72
CA GLN A 187 -7.01 3.62 -10.27
C GLN A 187 -6.47 3.79 -8.85
N GLU A 188 -5.86 4.95 -8.55
CA GLU A 188 -5.48 5.32 -7.17
C GLU A 188 -6.76 5.55 -6.35
N ILE A 189 -6.95 4.72 -5.33
CA ILE A 189 -8.08 4.76 -4.41
C ILE A 189 -7.75 5.66 -3.22
N MET A 190 -6.55 5.46 -2.68
CA MET A 190 -6.08 6.08 -1.45
C MET A 190 -4.57 6.24 -1.51
N ARG A 191 -4.07 7.31 -0.90
CA ARG A 191 -2.65 7.53 -0.66
C ARG A 191 -2.41 7.51 0.85
N LEU A 192 -1.38 6.79 1.28
CA LEU A 192 -0.83 6.86 2.62
C LEU A 192 0.45 7.70 2.58
N GLU A 193 0.53 8.68 3.47
CA GLU A 193 1.79 9.31 3.87
C GLU A 193 2.25 8.55 5.13
N CYS A 194 3.43 7.93 5.08
CA CYS A 194 3.95 7.14 6.19
C CYS A 194 4.68 8.05 7.19
N GLU A 195 4.30 7.97 8.46
CA GLU A 195 4.90 8.73 9.55
C GLU A 195 6.30 8.19 9.93
N GLU A 196 7.12 9.03 10.59
CA GLU A 196 8.42 8.64 11.15
C GLU A 196 8.25 7.84 12.45
N THR A 197 7.60 6.67 12.35
CA THR A 197 7.24 5.82 13.49
C THR A 197 7.48 4.33 13.20
N VAL A 198 7.44 3.51 14.25
CA VAL A 198 7.35 2.04 14.13
C VAL A 198 5.89 1.65 14.33
N GLY A 199 5.31 0.89 13.40
CA GLY A 199 3.94 0.41 13.57
C GLY A 199 3.19 0.09 12.28
N TRP A 200 1.90 -0.19 12.44
CA TRP A 200 0.97 -0.48 11.35
C TRP A 200 0.39 0.81 10.74
N GLN A 201 0.76 1.07 9.48
CA GLN A 201 0.17 2.10 8.63
C GLN A 201 -1.08 1.54 7.94
N ASN A 202 -2.26 2.10 8.22
CA ASN A 202 -3.56 1.51 7.87
C ASN A 202 -4.34 2.35 6.84
N ALA A 203 -4.53 1.80 5.64
CA ALA A 203 -5.45 2.30 4.62
C ALA A 203 -6.84 1.67 4.77
N ASP A 204 -7.70 2.23 5.63
CA ASP A 204 -9.11 1.79 5.77
C ASP A 204 -10.01 2.48 4.72
N PHE A 205 -10.45 1.72 3.72
CA PHE A 205 -11.31 2.23 2.66
C PHE A 205 -12.71 2.59 3.15
N ILE A 206 -13.21 1.95 4.20
CA ILE A 206 -14.55 2.27 4.73
C ILE A 206 -14.54 3.67 5.35
N SER A 207 -13.45 4.05 6.02
CA SER A 207 -13.32 5.39 6.64
C SER A 207 -13.37 6.55 5.63
N VAL A 208 -12.95 6.32 4.38
CA VAL A 208 -12.84 7.36 3.33
C VAL A 208 -13.92 7.25 2.25
N VAL A 209 -14.24 6.03 1.78
CA VAL A 209 -15.21 5.78 0.71
C VAL A 209 -16.61 5.49 1.26
N GLY A 210 -16.71 5.05 2.52
CA GLY A 210 -17.97 4.66 3.17
C GLY A 210 -18.40 3.21 2.93
N GLU A 211 -17.78 2.51 1.97
CA GLU A 211 -18.06 1.11 1.65
C GLU A 211 -16.79 0.31 1.27
N PRO A 212 -16.80 -1.03 1.41
CA PRO A 212 -15.69 -1.87 0.95
C PRO A 212 -15.58 -1.89 -0.58
N LEU A 213 -14.35 -1.93 -1.09
CA LEU A 213 -14.06 -1.82 -2.51
C LEU A 213 -14.00 -3.20 -3.18
N ARG A 214 -14.87 -3.40 -4.18
CA ARG A 214 -14.96 -4.64 -4.94
C ARG A 214 -13.98 -4.65 -6.11
N ILE A 215 -12.86 -5.37 -5.97
CA ILE A 215 -11.79 -5.40 -6.97
C ILE A 215 -11.34 -6.82 -7.30
N PHE A 216 -10.72 -7.01 -8.48
CA PHE A 216 -10.02 -8.24 -8.87
C PHE A 216 -8.50 -8.09 -8.78
N ARG A 217 -7.98 -6.86 -8.83
CA ARG A 217 -6.56 -6.56 -8.71
C ARG A 217 -6.35 -5.42 -7.71
N LEU A 218 -5.44 -5.62 -6.78
CA LEU A 218 -4.93 -4.61 -5.85
C LEU A 218 -3.44 -4.39 -6.16
N GLN A 219 -3.00 -3.15 -6.18
CA GLN A 219 -1.59 -2.78 -6.29
C GLN A 219 -1.25 -1.77 -5.20
N ILE A 220 -0.25 -2.09 -4.39
CA ILE A 220 0.38 -1.22 -3.42
C ILE A 220 1.65 -0.72 -4.09
N ALA A 221 1.71 0.55 -4.46
CA ALA A 221 2.86 1.15 -5.14
C ALA A 221 3.57 2.12 -4.20
N ILE A 222 4.81 1.81 -3.85
CA ILE A 222 5.67 2.74 -3.10
C ILE A 222 6.14 3.80 -4.09
N LEU A 223 5.67 5.04 -3.91
CA LEU A 223 5.97 6.16 -4.81
C LEU A 223 7.32 6.79 -4.46
N ASN A 224 7.54 6.99 -3.16
CA ASN A 224 8.70 7.66 -2.60
C ASN A 224 9.12 6.98 -1.30
N THR A 225 10.42 6.99 -1.05
CA THR A 225 11.11 6.51 0.15
C THR A 225 11.70 7.70 0.92
N ARG A 226 12.11 7.49 2.19
CA ARG A 226 12.86 8.51 2.93
C ARG A 226 14.21 8.77 2.27
N LEU A 227 14.71 10.01 2.36
CA LEU A 227 16.00 10.44 1.81
C LEU A 227 16.19 10.14 0.29
N SER A 228 15.11 9.84 -0.44
CA SER A 228 15.15 9.34 -1.83
C SER A 228 15.95 8.04 -2.00
N GLY A 229 15.86 7.12 -1.03
CA GLY A 229 16.44 5.78 -1.14
C GLY A 229 15.99 5.03 -2.39
N ARG A 230 16.93 4.38 -3.07
CA ARG A 230 16.70 3.72 -4.38
C ARG A 230 15.70 2.58 -4.29
N ASP A 231 15.83 1.77 -3.25
CA ASP A 231 15.03 0.57 -2.99
C ASP A 231 14.27 0.73 -1.67
N THR A 232 13.39 -0.20 -1.33
CA THR A 232 12.49 -0.05 -0.17
C THR A 232 12.35 -1.33 0.65
N HIS A 233 12.09 -1.15 1.95
CA HIS A 233 11.76 -2.21 2.90
C HIS A 233 10.28 -2.15 3.26
N VAL A 234 9.61 -3.30 3.26
CA VAL A 234 8.28 -3.46 3.88
C VAL A 234 8.31 -4.74 4.71
N ARG A 235 8.03 -4.62 6.01
CA ARG A 235 8.18 -5.71 6.98
C ARG A 235 7.00 -6.66 7.02
N GLN A 236 5.79 -6.14 6.83
CA GLN A 236 4.59 -6.99 6.75
C GLN A 236 3.50 -6.29 5.95
N VAL A 237 2.68 -7.06 5.22
CA VAL A 237 1.47 -6.56 4.57
C VAL A 237 0.28 -7.45 4.92
N LYS A 238 -0.78 -6.82 5.43
CA LYS A 238 -2.07 -7.45 5.72
C LYS A 238 -3.15 -6.81 4.88
N VAL A 239 -3.94 -7.65 4.19
CA VAL A 239 -5.07 -7.20 3.37
C VAL A 239 -6.32 -7.83 3.94
N TYR A 240 -7.25 -6.98 4.38
CA TYR A 240 -8.50 -7.38 5.02
C TYR A 240 -9.66 -7.21 4.05
N HIS A 241 -10.51 -8.23 3.97
CA HIS A 241 -11.73 -8.25 3.18
C HIS A 241 -12.96 -8.48 4.07
N ILE A 242 -14.15 -8.16 3.55
CA ILE A 242 -15.40 -8.63 4.14
C ILE A 242 -15.86 -9.89 3.37
N PRO A 243 -16.09 -11.03 4.04
CA PRO A 243 -16.69 -12.21 3.40
C PRO A 243 -18.12 -11.92 2.93
N LEU A 244 -18.48 -12.31 1.71
CA LEU A 244 -19.86 -12.14 1.19
C LEU A 244 -20.95 -12.72 2.12
N PRO A 245 -20.80 -13.92 2.73
CA PRO A 245 -21.81 -14.45 3.64
C PRO A 245 -22.05 -13.59 4.88
N TYR A 246 -21.06 -12.80 5.32
CA TYR A 246 -21.24 -11.86 6.43
C TYR A 246 -22.16 -10.70 6.05
N LEU A 247 -22.02 -10.17 4.82
CA LEU A 247 -22.89 -9.10 4.32
C LEU A 247 -24.33 -9.59 4.10
N GLU A 248 -24.50 -10.80 3.56
CA GLU A 248 -25.82 -11.43 3.41
C GLU A 248 -26.53 -11.58 4.76
N GLN A 249 -25.82 -12.03 5.80
CA GLN A 249 -26.34 -12.14 7.16
C GLN A 249 -26.71 -10.77 7.76
N GLN A 250 -25.88 -9.74 7.57
CA GLN A 250 -26.20 -8.38 8.03
C GLN A 250 -27.45 -7.82 7.35
N GLN A 251 -27.59 -8.03 6.05
CA GLN A 251 -28.77 -7.59 5.29
C GLN A 251 -30.06 -8.29 5.78
N GLN A 252 -30.02 -9.61 5.98
CA GLN A 252 -31.15 -10.38 6.52
C GLN A 252 -31.58 -9.86 7.90
N GLN A 253 -30.62 -9.68 8.82
CA GLN A 253 -30.90 -9.14 10.16
C GLN A 253 -31.46 -7.72 10.13
N TYR A 254 -31.00 -6.86 9.21
CA TYR A 254 -31.54 -5.52 9.03
C TYR A 254 -33.00 -5.58 8.57
N GLU A 255 -33.30 -6.37 7.54
CA GLU A 255 -34.67 -6.55 7.04
C GLU A 255 -35.62 -7.11 8.10
N GLU A 256 -35.18 -8.10 8.89
CA GLU A 256 -35.95 -8.65 10.01
C GLU A 256 -36.27 -7.58 11.06
N LYS A 257 -35.28 -6.76 11.45
CA LYS A 257 -35.50 -5.63 12.37
C LYS A 257 -36.50 -4.61 11.82
N GLN A 258 -36.48 -4.32 10.51
CA GLN A 258 -37.48 -3.43 9.90
C GLN A 258 -38.88 -4.07 9.86
N LYS A 259 -38.98 -5.35 9.49
CA LYS A 259 -40.24 -6.13 9.53
C LYS A 259 -40.82 -6.16 10.96
N GLN A 260 -39.99 -6.30 11.98
CA GLN A 260 -40.41 -6.29 13.39
C GLN A 260 -40.90 -4.89 13.83
N LYS A 261 -40.15 -3.82 13.56
CA LYS A 261 -40.58 -2.43 13.85
C LYS A 261 -41.91 -2.08 13.18
N GLN A 262 -42.12 -2.54 11.94
CA GLN A 262 -43.36 -2.32 11.21
C GLN A 262 -44.54 -3.07 11.87
N LYS A 263 -44.36 -4.33 12.29
CA LYS A 263 -45.38 -5.09 13.04
C LYS A 263 -45.74 -4.41 14.37
N GLU A 264 -44.75 -3.93 15.12
CA GLU A 264 -44.96 -3.22 16.38
C GLU A 264 -45.76 -1.93 16.17
N LYS A 265 -45.42 -1.15 15.14
CA LYS A 265 -46.16 0.05 14.75
C LYS A 265 -47.61 -0.24 14.34
N GLU A 266 -47.83 -1.30 13.56
CA GLU A 266 -49.19 -1.74 13.18
C GLU A 266 -50.00 -2.23 14.40
N GLN A 267 -49.39 -2.98 15.31
CA GLN A 267 -50.02 -3.45 16.53
C GLN A 267 -50.42 -2.28 17.44
N GLN A 268 -49.52 -1.30 17.62
CA GLN A 268 -49.78 -0.09 18.39
C GLN A 268 -50.90 0.76 17.75
N GLN A 269 -50.94 0.85 16.42
CA GLN A 269 -51.99 1.57 15.71
C GLN A 269 -53.37 0.88 15.83
N ARG A 270 -53.43 -0.46 15.80
CA ARG A 270 -54.65 -1.22 16.08
C ARG A 270 -55.15 -0.99 17.50
N GLN A 271 -54.26 -1.08 18.50
CA GLN A 271 -54.60 -0.80 19.91
C GLN A 271 -55.14 0.62 20.12
N TYR A 272 -54.58 1.62 19.43
CA TYR A 272 -55.09 2.99 19.49
C TYR A 272 -56.51 3.11 18.90
N GLN A 273 -56.75 2.49 17.74
CA GLN A 273 -58.08 2.45 17.12
C GLN A 273 -59.12 1.75 18.00
N GLU A 274 -58.77 0.60 18.60
CA GLU A 274 -59.63 -0.11 19.55
C GLU A 274 -59.96 0.76 20.78
N ALA A 275 -58.97 1.44 21.35
CA ALA A 275 -59.15 2.31 22.51
C ALA A 275 -60.07 3.52 22.23
N ASP A 276 -60.01 4.10 21.03
CA ASP A 276 -60.87 5.24 20.67
C ASP A 276 -62.31 4.82 20.32
N VAL A 277 -62.50 3.62 19.74
CA VAL A 277 -63.84 3.02 19.57
C VAL A 277 -64.51 2.79 20.92
N ILE A 278 -63.77 2.31 21.93
CA ILE A 278 -64.29 2.11 23.29
C ILE A 278 -64.71 3.44 23.95
N LYS A 279 -63.97 4.53 23.73
CA LYS A 279 -64.30 5.86 24.27
C LYS A 279 -65.50 6.53 23.61
N THR A 280 -65.75 6.25 22.32
CA THR A 280 -66.83 6.87 21.54
C THR A 280 -68.15 6.08 21.58
N ALA A 281 -68.15 4.87 22.14
CA ALA A 281 -69.35 4.08 22.35
C ALA A 281 -70.37 4.80 23.27
N PRO A 282 -71.64 5.00 22.83
CA PRO A 282 -72.63 5.70 23.64
C PRO A 282 -72.96 4.90 24.90
N ARG A 283 -72.80 5.52 26.09
CA ARG A 283 -73.27 4.95 27.35
C ARG A 283 -74.78 4.71 27.28
N LEU A 284 -75.19 3.46 27.10
CA LEU A 284 -76.57 3.04 27.23
C LEU A 284 -77.01 3.24 28.69
N LEU A 285 -77.63 4.40 28.95
CA LEU A 285 -78.27 4.71 30.22
C LEU A 285 -79.29 3.62 30.55
N HIS A 286 -79.03 2.90 31.63
CA HIS A 286 -79.85 1.79 32.10
C HIS A 286 -81.20 2.33 32.66
N LYS A 287 -82.12 2.67 31.76
CA LYS A 287 -83.48 3.08 32.11
C LYS A 287 -84.37 1.88 32.36
N GLY A 288 -84.35 1.45 33.62
CA GLY A 288 -85.50 0.85 34.30
C GLY A 288 -85.57 -0.67 34.31
N LEU A 289 -85.81 -1.19 35.52
CA LEU A 289 -87.00 -1.98 35.81
C LEU A 289 -87.51 -1.57 37.21
N ARG A 290 -88.77 -1.90 37.50
CA ARG A 290 -89.55 -1.37 38.63
C ARG A 290 -89.28 -2.11 39.94
#